data_AF-A0AAV1FV59-F1
#
_entry.id   AF-A0AAV1FV59-F1
#
_cell.length_a   1.000
_cell.length_b   1.000
_cell.length_c   1.000
_cell.angle_alpha   90.00
_cell.angle_beta   90.00
_cell.angle_gamma   90.00
#
_symmetry.space_group_name_H-M   'P 1'
#
loop_
_entity.id
_entity.type
_entity.pdbx_description
1 polymer ?
#
loop_
_entity_poly.entity_id
_entity_poly.type
_entity_poly.pdbx_seq_one_letter_code
_entity_poly.pdbx_strand_id
1 'polypeptide(L)'
;MEPGVLMEVFKILKLKAGGMNKMERECVLTLDEMAITPGVELHMGTGRLFGNVTLPGHTGQAMYACVFMLAGVTTRWKQIVAYHYSSNSADGSVYQPIIIAIVEAAASVGLHVINITSDMGSPNRAMWKSFGVTQDKPWIPHPVEQHKWLYFMADVPHLVKNLRSALIRGQTITIPQDVVHKEQLASSVVSVDPLKDLLPGEHGT
;
A
#
# COMPACT_ATOMS: atom_id res chain seq x y z
N MET A 1 4.30 -17.06 -14.68
CA MET A 1 4.75 -15.65 -14.83
C MET A 1 5.94 -15.46 -13.92
N GLU A 2 6.91 -14.67 -14.33
CA GLU A 2 8.07 -14.36 -13.50
C GLU A 2 7.76 -13.15 -12.60
N PRO A 3 8.35 -13.06 -11.40
CA PRO A 3 8.28 -11.87 -10.55
C PRO A 3 8.80 -10.62 -11.26
N GLY A 4 8.32 -9.45 -10.85
CA GLY A 4 8.59 -8.18 -11.51
C GLY A 4 7.35 -7.56 -12.13
N VAL A 5 7.57 -6.55 -12.98
CA VAL A 5 6.52 -5.88 -13.74
C VAL A 5 6.00 -6.80 -14.85
N LEU A 6 4.70 -7.08 -14.84
CA LEU A 6 4.06 -8.06 -15.70
C LEU A 6 3.67 -7.43 -17.04
N MET A 7 4.62 -7.32 -17.96
CA MET A 7 4.39 -6.67 -19.26
C MET A 7 3.27 -7.32 -20.10
N GLU A 8 3.07 -8.64 -19.98
CA GLU A 8 1.94 -9.32 -20.64
C GLU A 8 0.59 -8.83 -20.14
N VAL A 9 0.49 -8.47 -18.86
CA VAL A 9 -0.72 -7.87 -18.29
C VAL A 9 -0.95 -6.47 -18.85
N PHE A 10 0.11 -5.68 -19.04
CA PHE A 10 0.00 -4.36 -19.66
C PHE A 10 -0.49 -4.44 -21.11
N LYS A 11 -0.13 -5.48 -21.89
CA LYS A 11 -0.70 -5.71 -23.22
C LYS A 11 -2.23 -5.87 -23.19
N ILE A 12 -2.74 -6.58 -22.19
CA ILE A 12 -4.19 -6.74 -21.98
C ILE A 12 -4.83 -5.42 -21.54
N LEU A 13 -4.19 -4.69 -20.61
CA LEU A 13 -4.65 -3.38 -20.16
C LEU A 13 -4.70 -2.37 -21.31
N LYS A 14 -3.78 -2.44 -22.27
CA LYS A 14 -3.79 -1.59 -23.47
C LYS A 14 -5.08 -1.74 -24.30
N LEU A 15 -5.55 -2.98 -24.49
CA LEU A 15 -6.82 -3.23 -25.19
C LEU A 15 -7.98 -2.59 -24.43
N LYS A 16 -7.98 -2.71 -23.10
CA LYS A 16 -9.02 -2.14 -22.25
C LYS A 16 -9.00 -0.61 -22.26
N ALA A 17 -7.82 0.00 -22.11
CA ALA A 17 -7.63 1.44 -22.13
C ALA A 17 -8.00 2.07 -23.49
N GLY A 18 -7.86 1.31 -24.59
CA GLY A 18 -8.30 1.72 -25.92
C GLY A 18 -9.81 2.04 -26.00
N GLY A 19 -10.64 1.36 -25.20
CA GLY A 19 -12.08 1.63 -25.10
C GLY A 19 -12.48 2.65 -24.03
N MET A 20 -11.54 3.10 -23.19
CA MET A 20 -11.80 4.03 -22.09
C MET A 20 -11.76 5.49 -22.54
N ASN A 21 -12.66 6.30 -22.01
CA ASN A 21 -12.55 7.76 -22.10
C ASN A 21 -11.42 8.31 -21.20
N LYS A 22 -11.17 9.62 -21.24
CA LYS A 22 -10.06 10.25 -20.48
C LYS A 22 -10.16 10.05 -18.97
N MET A 23 -11.36 10.17 -18.39
CA MET A 23 -11.56 10.02 -16.94
C MET A 23 -11.46 8.55 -16.50
N GLU A 24 -11.84 7.62 -17.36
CA GLU A 24 -11.75 6.18 -17.07
C GLU A 24 -10.32 5.63 -17.06
N ARG A 25 -9.39 6.38 -17.68
CA ARG A 25 -7.96 6.06 -17.71
C ARG A 25 -7.23 6.45 -16.43
N GLU A 26 -7.85 7.27 -15.58
CA GLU A 26 -7.29 7.59 -14.26
C GLU A 26 -7.37 6.37 -13.34
N CYS A 27 -6.22 6.01 -12.77
CA CYS A 27 -6.07 4.87 -11.90
C CYS A 27 -5.19 5.18 -10.70
N VAL A 28 -5.31 4.34 -9.68
CA VAL A 28 -4.44 4.33 -8.51
C VAL A 28 -3.57 3.09 -8.53
N LEU A 29 -2.35 3.20 -8.02
CA LEU A 29 -1.49 2.06 -7.75
C LEU A 29 -1.55 1.76 -6.25
N THR A 30 -1.98 0.56 -5.89
CA THR A 30 -1.98 0.08 -4.51
C THR A 30 -0.94 -1.01 -4.34
N LEU A 31 -0.23 -1.00 -3.22
CA LEU A 31 0.70 -2.07 -2.84
C LEU A 31 0.45 -2.55 -1.42
N ASP A 32 0.56 -3.86 -1.23
CA ASP A 32 0.46 -4.50 0.09
C ASP A 32 1.31 -5.77 0.13
N GLU A 33 1.76 -6.12 1.34
CA GLU A 33 2.54 -7.31 1.63
C GLU A 33 1.69 -8.35 2.35
N MET A 34 1.73 -9.59 1.86
CA MET A 34 1.08 -10.73 2.53
C MET A 34 2.12 -11.75 2.98
N ALA A 35 2.00 -12.22 4.22
CA ALA A 35 2.80 -13.34 4.71
C ALA A 35 2.46 -14.61 3.93
N ILE A 36 3.49 -15.36 3.56
CA ILE A 36 3.38 -16.66 2.90
C ILE A 36 4.09 -17.73 3.74
N THR A 37 3.71 -18.99 3.57
CA THR A 37 4.43 -20.10 4.20
C THR A 37 5.80 -20.24 3.52
N PRO A 38 6.92 -20.11 4.26
CA PRO A 38 8.24 -20.30 3.69
C PRO A 38 8.40 -21.75 3.24
N GLY A 39 8.87 -21.95 2.02
CA GLY A 39 9.00 -23.27 1.43
C GLY A 39 9.86 -23.19 0.19
N VAL A 40 10.46 -24.33 -0.17
CA VAL A 40 11.29 -24.44 -1.38
C VAL A 40 10.74 -25.58 -2.22
N GLU A 41 10.38 -25.28 -3.46
CA GLU A 41 9.75 -26.24 -4.37
C GLU A 41 10.47 -26.27 -5.71
N LEU A 42 10.74 -27.48 -6.22
CA LEU A 42 11.27 -27.67 -7.57
C LEU A 42 10.10 -27.74 -8.55
N HIS A 43 10.02 -26.76 -9.45
CA HIS A 43 9.05 -26.81 -10.53
C HIS A 43 9.57 -27.70 -11.67
N MET A 44 9.01 -28.91 -11.76
CA MET A 44 9.48 -29.95 -12.68
C MET A 44 9.46 -29.53 -14.15
N GLY A 45 8.52 -28.68 -14.56
CA GLY A 45 8.41 -28.23 -15.96
C GLY A 45 9.48 -27.24 -16.40
N THR A 46 10.09 -26.49 -15.47
CA THR A 46 11.14 -25.51 -15.77
C THR A 46 12.50 -25.91 -15.19
N GLY A 47 12.54 -26.92 -14.31
CA GLY A 47 13.73 -27.30 -13.55
C GLY A 47 14.19 -26.22 -12.57
N ARG A 48 13.34 -25.23 -12.26
CA ARG A 48 13.69 -24.08 -11.41
C ARG A 48 13.15 -24.26 -10.00
N LEU A 49 13.93 -23.79 -9.06
CA LEU A 49 13.59 -23.80 -7.63
C LEU A 49 12.88 -22.50 -7.26
N PHE A 50 11.69 -22.63 -6.70
CA PHE A 50 10.89 -21.54 -6.13
C PHE A 50 11.06 -21.51 -4.61
N GLY A 51 10.80 -20.35 -3.99
CA GLY A 51 10.90 -20.20 -2.54
C GLY A 51 11.91 -19.17 -2.04
N ASN A 52 12.68 -18.58 -2.96
CA ASN A 52 13.66 -17.55 -2.64
C ASN A 52 13.08 -16.15 -2.87
N VAL A 53 13.67 -15.18 -2.18
CA VAL A 53 13.43 -13.74 -2.38
C VAL A 53 13.66 -13.34 -3.83
N THR A 54 12.78 -12.47 -4.34
CA THR A 54 12.85 -11.94 -5.71
C THR A 54 12.79 -10.42 -5.74
N LEU A 55 12.76 -9.79 -4.56
CA LEU A 55 12.90 -8.35 -4.40
C LEU A 55 14.34 -7.94 -4.79
N PRO A 56 14.54 -6.95 -5.67
CA PRO A 56 15.87 -6.57 -6.14
C PRO A 56 16.82 -6.21 -5.00
N GLY A 57 18.09 -6.65 -5.08
CA GLY A 57 19.09 -6.35 -4.04
C GLY A 57 18.90 -7.11 -2.71
N HIS A 58 17.94 -8.04 -2.64
CA HIS A 58 17.67 -8.84 -1.44
C HIS A 58 17.85 -10.33 -1.73
N THR A 59 18.14 -11.10 -0.68
CA THR A 59 18.37 -12.55 -0.76
C THR A 59 17.73 -13.27 0.44
N GLY A 60 17.71 -14.59 0.38
CA GLY A 60 17.17 -15.45 1.43
C GLY A 60 15.87 -16.14 1.03
N GLN A 61 15.20 -16.74 2.02
CA GLN A 61 13.93 -17.43 1.84
C GLN A 61 12.78 -16.42 1.77
N ALA A 62 11.86 -16.64 0.84
CA ALA A 62 10.65 -15.84 0.71
C ALA A 62 9.71 -16.12 1.90
N MET A 63 9.31 -15.04 2.59
CA MET A 63 8.38 -15.08 3.71
C MET A 63 7.16 -14.19 3.48
N TYR A 64 7.28 -13.24 2.55
CA TYR A 64 6.19 -12.34 2.16
C TYR A 64 6.12 -12.22 0.64
N ALA A 65 4.92 -11.94 0.14
CA ALA A 65 4.67 -11.54 -1.23
C ALA A 65 4.14 -10.10 -1.25
N CYS A 66 4.89 -9.20 -1.87
CA CYS A 66 4.46 -7.83 -2.13
C CYS A 66 3.79 -7.77 -3.51
N VAL A 67 2.53 -7.32 -3.54
CA VAL A 67 1.71 -7.26 -4.76
C VAL A 67 1.40 -5.81 -5.09
N PHE A 68 1.56 -5.46 -6.37
CA PHE A 68 1.27 -4.14 -6.91
C PHE A 68 0.06 -4.25 -7.85
N MET A 69 -0.96 -3.44 -7.59
CA MET A 69 -2.25 -3.52 -8.27
C MET A 69 -2.67 -2.14 -8.77
N LEU A 70 -3.02 -2.04 -10.05
CA LEU A 70 -3.71 -0.88 -10.57
C LEU A 70 -5.21 -1.04 -10.38
N ALA A 71 -5.89 0.04 -9.99
CA ALA A 71 -7.34 0.10 -9.90
C ALA A 71 -7.89 1.39 -10.51
N GLY A 72 -9.01 1.29 -11.24
CA GLY A 72 -9.66 2.46 -11.83
C GLY A 72 -10.30 3.36 -10.78
N VAL A 73 -10.21 4.68 -10.99
CA VAL A 73 -10.79 5.69 -10.08
C VAL A 73 -12.28 5.87 -10.34
N THR A 74 -12.65 6.09 -11.60
CA THR A 74 -14.02 6.43 -12.01
C THR A 74 -14.84 5.22 -12.44
N THR A 75 -14.17 4.21 -13.00
CA THR A 75 -14.77 2.94 -13.40
C THR A 75 -14.15 1.79 -12.62
N ARG A 76 -14.98 0.89 -12.08
CA ARG A 76 -14.52 -0.22 -11.24
C ARG A 76 -13.76 -1.25 -12.07
N TRP A 77 -12.45 -1.30 -11.86
CA TRP A 77 -11.60 -2.40 -12.30
C TRP A 77 -10.36 -2.48 -11.43
N LYS A 78 -9.74 -3.66 -11.41
CA LYS A 78 -8.48 -3.89 -10.72
C LYS A 78 -7.65 -4.92 -11.47
N GLN A 79 -6.33 -4.77 -11.46
CA GLN A 79 -5.42 -5.68 -12.13
C GLN A 79 -4.09 -5.71 -11.39
N ILE A 80 -3.61 -6.89 -11.02
CA ILE A 80 -2.26 -7.08 -10.51
C ILE A 80 -1.28 -6.87 -11.67
N VAL A 81 -0.32 -5.97 -11.48
CA VAL A 81 0.63 -5.54 -12.53
C VAL A 81 2.08 -5.81 -12.18
N ALA A 82 2.39 -6.06 -10.91
CA ALA A 82 3.70 -6.55 -10.50
C ALA A 82 3.59 -7.34 -9.20
N TYR A 83 4.58 -8.20 -8.94
CA TYR A 83 4.76 -8.80 -7.63
C TYR A 83 6.22 -9.16 -7.39
N HIS A 84 6.63 -9.15 -6.12
CA HIS A 84 7.93 -9.60 -5.66
C HIS A 84 7.80 -10.37 -4.36
N TYR A 85 8.70 -11.33 -4.13
CA TYR A 85 8.83 -12.01 -2.85
C TYR A 85 9.93 -11.35 -2.02
N SER A 86 9.66 -11.12 -0.73
CA SER A 86 10.60 -10.54 0.23
C SER A 86 10.80 -11.47 1.44
N SER A 87 11.91 -11.26 2.14
CA SER A 87 12.19 -11.92 3.42
C SER A 87 11.63 -11.08 4.57
N ASN A 88 11.89 -11.49 5.82
CA ASN A 88 11.46 -10.75 7.01
C ASN A 88 12.11 -9.36 7.18
N SER A 89 13.15 -9.05 6.40
CA SER A 89 13.82 -7.75 6.42
C SER A 89 14.00 -7.28 4.98
N ALA A 90 13.19 -6.31 4.57
CA ALA A 90 13.30 -5.65 3.28
C ALA A 90 13.54 -4.15 3.48
N ASP A 91 14.55 -3.62 2.80
CA ASP A 91 14.66 -2.18 2.60
C ASP A 91 13.62 -1.75 1.56
N GLY A 92 12.55 -1.13 2.04
CA GLY A 92 11.46 -0.65 1.19
C GLY A 92 11.85 0.47 0.23
N SER A 93 13.06 1.06 0.33
CA SER A 93 13.55 2.02 -0.66
C SER A 93 13.57 1.44 -2.09
N VAL A 94 13.73 0.12 -2.21
CA VAL A 94 13.69 -0.61 -3.49
C VAL A 94 12.33 -0.56 -4.20
N TYR A 95 11.25 -0.24 -3.49
CA TYR A 95 9.93 -0.09 -4.11
C TYR A 95 9.86 1.13 -5.03
N GLN A 96 10.68 2.16 -4.82
CA GLN A 96 10.70 3.34 -5.67
C GLN A 96 10.98 3.03 -7.15
N PRO A 97 12.09 2.38 -7.53
CA PRO A 97 12.33 2.04 -8.94
C PRO A 97 11.27 1.11 -9.53
N ILE A 98 10.69 0.21 -8.72
CA ILE A 98 9.59 -0.68 -9.15
C ILE A 98 8.33 0.15 -9.47
N ILE A 99 7.94 1.06 -8.58
CA ILE A 99 6.78 1.95 -8.76
C ILE A 99 6.98 2.83 -9.99
N ILE A 100 8.17 3.41 -10.19
CA ILE A 100 8.48 4.21 -11.39
C ILE A 100 8.28 3.37 -12.66
N ALA A 101 8.82 2.15 -12.71
CA ALA A 101 8.65 1.26 -13.86
C ALA A 101 7.18 0.89 -14.12
N ILE A 102 6.37 0.72 -13.07
CA ILE A 102 4.92 0.47 -13.19
C ILE A 102 4.20 1.70 -13.76
N VAL A 103 4.53 2.90 -13.27
CA VAL A 103 3.92 4.16 -13.74
C VAL A 103 4.28 4.40 -15.22
N GLU A 104 5.52 4.15 -15.62
CA GLU A 104 5.96 4.21 -17.01
C GLU A 104 5.22 3.20 -17.90
N ALA A 105 5.10 1.94 -17.43
CA ALA A 105 4.35 0.91 -18.14
C ALA A 105 2.87 1.26 -18.28
N ALA A 106 2.24 1.82 -17.24
CA ALA A 106 0.86 2.30 -17.27
C ALA A 106 0.67 3.44 -18.28
N ALA A 107 1.56 4.43 -18.28
CA ALA A 107 1.53 5.54 -19.23
C ALA A 107 1.68 5.06 -20.68
N SER A 108 2.55 4.07 -20.93
CA SER A 108 2.77 3.48 -22.27
C SER A 108 1.51 2.83 -22.88
N VAL A 109 0.54 2.45 -22.03
CA VAL A 109 -0.73 1.84 -22.45
C VAL A 109 -1.91 2.81 -22.35
N GLY A 110 -1.63 4.09 -22.06
CA GLY A 110 -2.63 5.16 -22.00
C GLY A 110 -3.38 5.26 -20.67
N LEU A 111 -2.90 4.61 -19.60
CA LEU A 111 -3.42 4.77 -18.24
C LEU A 111 -2.66 5.87 -17.50
N HIS A 112 -3.32 6.53 -16.56
CA HIS A 112 -2.75 7.64 -15.80
C HIS A 112 -2.80 7.36 -14.30
N VAL A 113 -1.65 7.09 -13.70
CA VAL A 113 -1.55 6.78 -12.26
C VAL A 113 -1.51 8.09 -11.48
N ILE A 114 -2.60 8.41 -10.78
CA ILE A 114 -2.70 9.69 -10.04
C ILE A 114 -2.25 9.57 -8.59
N ASN A 115 -2.26 8.35 -8.03
CA ASN A 115 -1.99 8.14 -6.61
C ASN A 115 -1.37 6.77 -6.33
N ILE A 116 -0.47 6.75 -5.34
CA ILE A 116 0.11 5.56 -4.74
C ILE A 116 -0.51 5.36 -3.35
N THR A 117 -1.15 4.21 -3.10
CA THR A 117 -1.69 3.86 -1.78
C THR A 117 -0.96 2.66 -1.19
N SER A 118 -0.50 2.79 0.05
CA SER A 118 0.09 1.69 0.82
C SER A 118 -0.34 1.76 2.28
N ASP A 119 -0.10 0.68 3.03
CA ASP A 119 -0.11 0.79 4.49
C ASP A 119 1.04 1.69 4.99
N MET A 120 1.12 1.87 6.31
CA MET A 120 2.20 2.64 6.95
C MET A 120 3.26 1.76 7.62
N GLY A 121 3.48 0.54 7.13
CA GLY A 121 4.56 -0.34 7.57
C GLY A 121 5.95 0.29 7.35
N SER A 122 6.97 -0.22 8.05
CA SER A 122 8.33 0.31 7.95
C SER A 122 8.87 0.34 6.51
N PRO A 123 8.70 -0.72 5.69
CA PRO A 123 9.12 -0.70 4.28
C PRO A 123 8.41 0.39 3.46
N ASN A 124 7.09 0.53 3.62
CA ASN A 124 6.31 1.52 2.88
C ASN A 124 6.67 2.96 3.28
N ARG A 125 6.97 3.24 4.55
CA ARG A 125 7.49 4.56 4.96
C ARG A 125 8.89 4.83 4.39
N ALA A 126 9.75 3.81 4.28
CA ALA A 126 11.05 3.95 3.63
C ALA A 126 10.89 4.28 2.13
N MET A 127 9.93 3.65 1.46
CA MET A 127 9.54 3.98 0.08
C MET A 127 9.07 5.43 -0.06
N TRP A 128 8.20 5.92 0.84
CA TRP A 128 7.74 7.31 0.79
C TRP A 128 8.92 8.28 0.94
N LYS A 129 9.82 7.99 1.89
CA LYS A 129 11.01 8.79 2.12
C LYS A 129 11.94 8.82 0.90
N SER A 130 12.08 7.71 0.17
CA SER A 130 12.95 7.67 -1.02
C SER A 130 12.38 8.48 -2.19
N PHE A 131 11.06 8.67 -2.25
CA PHE A 131 10.41 9.66 -3.13
C PHE A 131 10.52 11.12 -2.64
N GLY A 132 11.03 11.35 -1.42
CA GLY A 132 11.05 12.68 -0.80
C GLY A 132 9.68 13.15 -0.32
N VAL A 133 8.76 12.22 -0.07
CA VAL A 133 7.42 12.49 0.46
C VAL A 133 7.50 12.82 1.95
N THR A 134 6.79 13.87 2.36
CA THR A 134 6.63 14.26 3.77
C THR A 134 5.15 14.49 4.09
N GLN A 135 4.83 14.73 5.36
CA GLN A 135 3.46 15.04 5.79
C GLN A 135 2.90 16.28 5.09
N ASP A 136 3.71 17.33 4.91
CA ASP A 136 3.28 18.59 4.28
C ASP A 136 3.35 18.52 2.76
N LYS A 137 4.07 17.54 2.22
CA LYS A 137 4.25 17.32 0.78
C LYS A 137 4.00 15.84 0.43
N PRO A 138 2.74 15.36 0.50
CA PRO A 138 2.34 14.01 0.09
C PRO A 138 2.26 13.81 -1.42
N TRP A 139 3.14 14.47 -2.19
CA TRP A 139 3.16 14.37 -3.65
C TRP A 139 4.54 14.66 -4.25
N ILE A 140 4.75 14.15 -5.46
CA ILE A 140 5.93 14.40 -6.28
C ILE A 140 5.50 14.80 -7.71
N PRO A 141 6.36 15.48 -8.50
CA PRO A 141 6.11 15.63 -9.93
C PRO A 141 5.91 14.27 -10.58
N HIS A 142 4.88 14.10 -11.40
CA HIS A 142 4.57 12.82 -12.02
C HIS A 142 5.73 12.42 -12.95
N PRO A 143 6.30 11.20 -12.81
CA PRO A 143 7.56 10.83 -13.46
C PRO A 143 7.48 10.81 -14.99
N VAL A 144 6.28 10.68 -15.55
CA VAL A 144 6.03 10.68 -17.01
C VAL A 144 5.37 11.96 -17.50
N GLU A 145 4.65 12.69 -16.64
CA GLU A 145 3.78 13.80 -17.03
C GLU A 145 4.15 15.04 -16.21
N GLN A 146 5.17 15.77 -16.66
CA GLN A 146 5.83 16.83 -15.89
C GLN A 146 4.91 17.94 -15.35
N HIS A 147 3.71 18.11 -15.92
CA HIS A 147 2.72 19.13 -15.51
C HIS A 147 1.69 18.60 -14.50
N LYS A 148 1.85 17.35 -14.03
CA LYS A 148 0.94 16.69 -13.11
C LYS A 148 1.69 16.21 -11.88
N TRP A 149 0.91 15.87 -10.86
CA TRP A 149 1.40 15.37 -9.58
C TRP A 149 1.04 13.90 -9.42
N LEU A 150 1.94 13.15 -8.79
CA LEU A 150 1.68 11.81 -8.27
C LEU A 150 1.55 11.92 -6.75
N TYR A 151 0.37 11.59 -6.22
CA TYR A 151 0.07 11.68 -4.80
C TYR A 151 0.39 10.38 -4.06
N PHE A 152 0.61 10.48 -2.75
CA PHE A 152 0.84 9.36 -1.85
C PHE A 152 -0.19 9.39 -0.72
N MET A 153 -0.85 8.27 -0.51
CA MET A 153 -1.90 8.12 0.49
C MET A 153 -1.69 6.88 1.34
N ALA A 154 -1.96 7.03 2.64
CA ALA A 154 -2.02 5.89 3.54
C ALA A 154 -3.34 5.15 3.37
N ASP A 155 -3.31 3.83 3.53
CA ASP A 155 -4.53 3.03 3.58
C ASP A 155 -5.37 3.39 4.82
N VAL A 156 -6.53 3.99 4.56
CA VAL A 156 -7.43 4.52 5.60
C VAL A 156 -7.93 3.43 6.56
N PRO A 157 -8.40 2.25 6.10
CA PRO A 157 -8.69 1.13 6.97
C PRO A 157 -7.54 0.75 7.93
N HIS A 158 -6.30 0.66 7.44
CA HIS A 158 -5.15 0.37 8.29
C HIS A 158 -4.90 1.47 9.34
N LEU A 159 -5.10 2.75 8.99
CA LEU A 159 -5.03 3.86 9.97
C LEU A 159 -6.03 3.68 11.10
N VAL A 160 -7.30 3.42 10.77
CA VAL A 160 -8.37 3.25 11.77
C VAL A 160 -8.10 2.03 12.66
N LYS A 161 -7.63 0.92 12.07
CA LYS A 161 -7.22 -0.27 12.83
C LYS A 161 -6.06 0.01 13.77
N ASN A 162 -5.07 0.77 13.34
CA ASN A 162 -3.92 1.15 14.17
C ASN A 162 -4.34 2.07 15.32
N LEU A 163 -5.20 3.05 15.05
CA LEU A 163 -5.79 3.94 16.05
C LEU A 163 -6.57 3.14 17.12
N ARG A 164 -7.47 2.26 16.69
CA ARG A 164 -8.20 1.35 17.60
C ARG A 164 -7.22 0.54 18.45
N SER A 165 -6.20 -0.05 17.83
CA SER A 165 -5.24 -0.92 18.52
C SER A 165 -4.40 -0.14 19.54
N ALA A 166 -4.06 1.12 19.26
CA ALA A 166 -3.40 2.02 20.20
C ALA A 166 -4.27 2.30 21.43
N LEU A 167 -5.54 2.64 21.23
CA LEU A 167 -6.49 2.89 22.32
C LEU A 167 -6.71 1.66 23.20
N ILE A 168 -6.87 0.48 22.61
CA ILE A 168 -7.03 -0.80 23.35
C ILE A 168 -5.80 -1.11 24.21
N ARG A 169 -4.59 -0.78 23.73
CA ARG A 169 -3.34 -0.91 24.50
C ARG A 169 -3.17 0.15 25.59
N GLY A 170 -4.16 1.02 25.79
CA GLY A 170 -4.16 2.05 26.84
C GLY A 170 -3.50 3.36 26.44
N GLN A 171 -3.18 3.57 25.16
CA GLN A 171 -2.79 4.91 24.70
C GLN A 171 -4.00 5.84 24.73
N THR A 172 -3.75 7.10 25.04
CA THR A 172 -4.78 8.14 25.08
C THR A 172 -4.50 9.21 24.03
N ILE A 173 -5.56 9.88 23.57
CA ILE A 173 -5.45 11.02 22.66
C ILE A 173 -6.04 12.23 23.37
N THR A 174 -5.25 13.29 23.45
CA THR A 174 -5.68 14.57 24.01
C THR A 174 -6.22 15.46 22.90
N ILE A 175 -7.47 15.87 23.04
CA ILE A 175 -8.14 16.82 22.15
C ILE A 175 -7.88 18.25 22.69
N PRO A 176 -7.55 19.21 21.81
CA PRO A 176 -7.45 20.63 22.18
C PRO A 176 -8.72 21.19 22.83
N GLN A 177 -8.58 22.06 23.83
CA GLN A 177 -9.73 22.52 24.62
C GLN A 177 -10.72 23.42 23.86
N ASP A 178 -10.25 24.15 22.86
CA ASP A 178 -11.10 24.90 21.95
C ASP A 178 -12.09 23.99 21.22
N VAL A 179 -11.65 22.81 20.78
CA VAL A 179 -12.50 21.79 20.15
C VAL A 179 -13.47 21.19 21.17
N VAL A 180 -13.00 20.87 22.38
CA VAL A 180 -13.84 20.33 23.46
C VAL A 180 -14.99 21.27 23.79
N HIS A 181 -14.70 22.57 23.93
CA HIS A 181 -15.69 23.59 24.25
C HIS A 181 -16.67 23.81 23.08
N LYS A 182 -16.15 23.89 21.86
CA LYS A 182 -16.94 24.13 20.65
C LYS A 182 -17.92 22.98 20.40
N GLU A 183 -17.45 21.74 20.51
CA GLU A 183 -18.23 20.54 20.21
C GLU A 183 -18.92 19.95 21.46
N GLN A 184 -18.83 20.63 22.61
CA GLN A 184 -19.43 20.25 23.89
C GLN A 184 -19.07 18.81 24.33
N LEU A 185 -17.80 18.44 24.17
CA LEU A 185 -17.32 17.10 24.52
C LEU A 185 -17.20 16.94 26.04
N ALA A 186 -17.55 15.76 26.56
CA ALA A 186 -17.52 15.46 27.99
C ALA A 186 -16.10 15.37 28.59
N SER A 187 -15.08 15.16 27.74
CA SER A 187 -13.68 15.03 28.14
C SER A 187 -12.77 15.46 27.00
N SER A 188 -11.60 15.99 27.36
CA SER A 188 -10.49 16.26 26.43
C SER A 188 -9.63 15.02 26.16
N VAL A 189 -9.93 13.89 26.78
CA VAL A 189 -9.16 12.65 26.67
C VAL A 189 -10.01 11.56 26.04
N VAL A 190 -9.53 11.03 24.91
CA VAL A 190 -10.08 9.82 24.29
C VAL A 190 -9.29 8.62 24.80
N SER A 191 -9.97 7.71 25.48
CA SER A 191 -9.42 6.43 25.97
C SER A 191 -10.42 5.29 25.76
N VAL A 192 -9.98 4.06 26.05
CA VAL A 192 -10.82 2.86 25.99
C VAL A 192 -11.62 2.63 27.28
N ASP A 193 -11.38 3.40 28.34
CA ASP A 193 -11.95 3.10 29.66
C ASP A 193 -13.48 3.15 29.71
N PRO A 194 -14.15 4.14 29.07
CA PRO A 194 -15.62 4.14 29.00
C PRO A 194 -16.20 2.89 28.30
N LEU A 195 -15.44 2.23 27.42
CA LEU A 195 -15.86 0.97 26.78
C LEU A 195 -15.72 -0.23 27.72
N LYS A 196 -14.75 -0.22 28.64
CA LYS A 196 -14.60 -1.27 29.66
C LYS A 196 -15.76 -1.26 30.63
N ASP A 197 -16.24 -0.07 31.01
CA ASP A 197 -17.37 0.10 31.93
C ASP A 197 -18.70 -0.43 31.34
N LEU A 198 -18.80 -0.51 30.00
CA LEU A 198 -19.96 -1.04 29.28
C LEU A 198 -19.96 -2.58 29.14
N LEU A 199 -18.84 -3.24 29.41
CA LEU A 199 -18.75 -4.70 29.38
C LEU A 199 -19.06 -5.24 30.79
N PRO A 200 -20.24 -5.86 31.02
CA PRO A 200 -20.54 -6.44 32.32
C PRO A 200 -19.54 -7.57 32.64
N GLY A 201 -18.63 -7.29 33.56
CA GLY A 201 -17.73 -8.20 34.29
C GLY A 201 -17.40 -9.56 33.65
N GLU A 202 -16.31 -9.64 32.88
CA GLU A 202 -15.44 -10.83 32.93
C GLU A 202 -14.44 -10.70 34.08
N HIS A 203 -14.97 -10.51 35.28
CA HIS A 203 -14.29 -10.77 36.53
C HIS A 203 -15.11 -11.83 37.26
N GLY A 204 -14.84 -13.09 36.92
CA GLY A 204 -15.47 -14.26 37.49
C GLY A 204 -14.56 -15.48 37.40
N THR A 205 -13.86 -15.73 38.52
CA THR A 205 -13.02 -16.88 38.93
C THR A 205 -11.70 -17.12 38.22
#